data_AF-A0A2X2YMN2-F1
#
_entry.id   AF-A0A2X2YMN2-F1
#
_cell.length_a   1.000
_cell.length_b   1.000
_cell.length_c   1.000
_cell.angle_alpha   90.00
_cell.angle_beta   90.00
_cell.angle_gamma   90.00
#
_symmetry.space_group_name_H-M   'P 1'
#
loop_
_entity.id
_entity.type
_entity.pdbx_description
1 polymer ?
#
loop_
_entity_poly.entity_id
_entity_poly.type
_entity_poly.pdbx_seq_one_letter_code
_entity_poly.pdbx_strand_id
1 'polypeptide(L)'
;MHPAITDKPSSKKPMEGNIMRIGIPKERLTNETRVAATPKTVEQLLKLGFTVAVESGAGQLASFDDKAFTEAGAEIVEGNAVWQSEIILKVNAPEDDEIPLLNAGTTLVSFLWPAQNPELLQKLAERNVTVMAMDSVPRISRAQSLDALSSMANIAGYRAIVEAAHEFGRFFTGQITAAGKVPPAKVMVIGAGVAGLAAIGAANSLGAIVRAFDTRPEVKEQVQSMGAEFLELDFKEEAGSGDGYAKVMSEAFIKAEMELFAAQAKEVDIIVTTALIPGKPAPTLITREMVDSMKSGSVIVDLAAQNGGNCEYTVAGQVNHDRQWREGYRLHRSAGSSADAILPALRH
;
A
#
# COMPACT_ATOMS: atom_id res chain seq x y z
N MET A 1 12.27 29.84 -46.66
CA MET A 1 11.24 28.82 -46.89
C MET A 1 11.88 27.46 -46.67
N HIS A 2 11.63 26.84 -45.51
CA HIS A 2 12.07 25.47 -45.22
C HIS A 2 10.98 24.50 -45.70
N PRO A 3 11.29 23.45 -46.48
CA PRO A 3 10.29 22.44 -46.81
C PRO A 3 10.06 21.52 -45.60
N ALA A 4 8.80 21.36 -45.22
CA ALA A 4 8.35 20.51 -44.13
C ALA A 4 8.51 19.03 -44.50
N ILE A 5 9.22 18.27 -43.66
CA ILE A 5 9.24 16.81 -43.69
C ILE A 5 7.92 16.33 -43.09
N THR A 6 7.07 15.71 -43.92
CA THR A 6 5.82 15.08 -43.51
C THR A 6 5.90 13.58 -43.81
N ASP A 7 6.70 12.85 -43.02
CA ASP A 7 6.64 11.39 -43.02
C ASP A 7 5.65 10.94 -41.95
N LYS A 8 4.44 10.56 -42.38
CA LYS A 8 3.55 9.72 -41.59
C LYS A 8 4.20 8.34 -41.46
N PRO A 9 4.28 7.73 -40.26
CA PRO A 9 4.75 6.36 -40.15
C PRO A 9 3.76 5.43 -40.86
N SER A 10 4.28 4.69 -41.85
CA SER A 10 3.54 3.67 -42.56
C SER A 10 3.12 2.57 -41.59
N SER A 11 1.86 2.16 -41.68
CA SER A 11 1.30 1.02 -40.95
C SER A 11 2.01 -0.26 -41.39
N LYS A 12 3.03 -0.67 -40.65
CA LYS A 12 3.63 -2.00 -40.81
C LYS A 12 2.59 -3.05 -40.39
N LYS A 13 2.29 -3.98 -41.29
CA LYS A 13 1.56 -5.22 -40.97
C LYS A 13 2.24 -5.92 -39.79
N PRO A 14 1.48 -6.54 -38.87
CA PRO A 14 2.09 -7.38 -37.83
C PRO A 14 2.87 -8.50 -38.51
N MET A 15 4.12 -8.71 -38.07
CA MET A 15 4.92 -9.87 -38.44
C MET A 15 4.20 -11.12 -37.91
N GLU A 16 4.15 -12.21 -38.71
CA GLU A 16 3.74 -13.54 -38.26
C GLU A 16 4.78 -14.09 -37.26
N GLY A 17 4.78 -13.54 -36.06
CA GLY A 17 5.41 -14.10 -34.87
C GLY A 17 4.32 -14.72 -34.00
N ASN A 18 4.65 -15.81 -33.31
CA ASN A 18 3.77 -16.45 -32.34
C ASN A 18 3.20 -15.37 -31.40
N ILE A 19 1.88 -15.19 -31.36
CA ILE A 19 1.26 -14.15 -30.54
C ILE A 19 1.43 -14.56 -29.08
N MET A 20 2.21 -13.78 -28.32
CA MET A 20 2.52 -14.14 -26.94
C MET A 20 1.27 -14.07 -26.05
N ARG A 21 1.09 -15.08 -25.19
CA ARG A 21 -0.04 -15.13 -24.25
C ARG A 21 0.35 -14.71 -22.84
N ILE A 22 -0.44 -13.81 -22.26
CA ILE A 22 -0.38 -13.41 -20.84
C ILE A 22 -1.45 -14.17 -20.06
N GLY A 23 -1.06 -14.84 -18.97
CA GLY A 23 -1.95 -15.48 -18.02
C GLY A 23 -2.12 -14.65 -16.75
N ILE A 24 -3.37 -14.45 -16.33
CA ILE A 24 -3.76 -13.77 -15.09
C ILE A 24 -4.44 -14.81 -14.17
N PRO A 25 -3.67 -15.55 -13.36
CA PRO A 25 -4.22 -16.51 -12.41
C PRO A 25 -4.97 -15.79 -11.28
N LYS A 26 -5.87 -16.52 -10.64
CA LYS A 26 -6.51 -16.12 -9.39
C LYS A 26 -5.48 -16.17 -8.27
N GLU A 27 -5.45 -15.15 -7.43
CA GLU A 27 -4.60 -15.18 -6.24
C GLU A 27 -5.10 -16.23 -5.24
N ARG A 28 -4.17 -17.07 -4.74
CA ARG A 28 -4.45 -18.17 -3.81
C ARG A 28 -4.12 -17.85 -2.36
N LEU A 29 -3.30 -16.81 -2.13
CA LEU A 29 -2.95 -16.37 -0.79
C LEU A 29 -4.24 -16.04 -0.03
N THR A 30 -4.37 -16.61 1.17
CA THR A 30 -5.58 -16.47 1.97
C THR A 30 -5.91 -14.98 2.20
N ASN A 31 -7.15 -14.60 1.89
CA ASN A 31 -7.69 -13.23 1.99
C ASN A 31 -7.10 -12.19 1.02
N GLU A 32 -6.33 -12.58 0.02
CA GLU A 32 -5.97 -11.70 -1.08
C GLU A 32 -7.20 -11.37 -1.94
N THR A 33 -7.39 -10.10 -2.27
CA THR A 33 -8.60 -9.63 -2.98
C THR A 33 -8.30 -8.93 -4.29
N ARG A 34 -7.04 -8.55 -4.54
CA ARG A 34 -6.61 -7.94 -5.80
C ARG A 34 -6.44 -9.00 -6.88
N VAL A 35 -6.32 -8.50 -8.10
CA VAL A 35 -6.00 -9.25 -9.31
C VAL A 35 -4.99 -8.45 -10.13
N ALA A 36 -4.06 -9.14 -10.80
CA ALA A 36 -2.96 -8.48 -11.50
C ALA A 36 -3.38 -7.67 -12.74
N ALA A 37 -4.60 -7.89 -13.25
CA ALA A 37 -5.18 -7.15 -14.34
C ALA A 37 -6.66 -6.85 -14.11
N THR A 38 -7.11 -5.71 -14.63
CA THR A 38 -8.52 -5.32 -14.72
C THR A 38 -8.98 -5.37 -16.19
N PRO A 39 -10.28 -5.35 -16.48
CA PRO A 39 -10.77 -5.25 -17.87
C PRO A 39 -10.11 -4.10 -18.66
N LYS A 40 -9.92 -2.94 -18.02
CA LYS A 40 -9.27 -1.78 -18.63
C LYS A 40 -7.80 -2.03 -18.98
N THR A 41 -7.05 -2.74 -18.12
CA THR A 41 -5.65 -3.05 -18.41
C THR A 41 -5.52 -4.19 -19.42
N VAL A 42 -6.50 -5.10 -19.49
CA VAL A 42 -6.58 -6.11 -20.57
C VAL A 42 -6.63 -5.44 -21.93
N GLU A 43 -7.49 -4.43 -22.13
CA GLU A 43 -7.54 -3.68 -23.39
C GLU A 43 -6.18 -3.05 -23.76
N GLN A 44 -5.40 -2.63 -22.76
CA GLN A 44 -4.06 -2.07 -22.96
C GLN A 44 -3.05 -3.15 -23.37
N LEU A 45 -3.10 -4.33 -22.75
CA LEU A 45 -2.26 -5.47 -23.10
C LEU A 45 -2.54 -5.97 -24.53
N LEU A 46 -3.81 -6.03 -24.93
CA LEU A 46 -4.20 -6.38 -26.30
C LEU A 46 -3.66 -5.37 -27.33
N LYS A 47 -3.66 -4.07 -27.00
CA LYS A 47 -3.07 -3.01 -27.86
C LYS A 47 -1.56 -3.15 -28.03
N LEU A 48 -0.87 -3.78 -27.09
CA LEU A 48 0.56 -4.11 -27.21
C LEU A 48 0.82 -5.36 -28.07
N GLY A 49 -0.24 -6.07 -28.50
CA GLY A 49 -0.15 -7.24 -29.37
C GLY A 49 -0.13 -8.59 -28.64
N PHE A 50 -0.39 -8.62 -27.34
CA PHE A 50 -0.54 -9.86 -26.58
C PHE A 50 -1.95 -10.44 -26.71
N THR A 51 -2.11 -11.73 -26.44
CA THR A 51 -3.40 -12.31 -26.02
C THR A 51 -3.42 -12.42 -24.49
N VAL A 52 -4.63 -12.43 -23.91
CA VAL A 52 -4.78 -12.50 -22.45
C VAL A 52 -5.74 -13.63 -22.09
N ALA A 53 -5.29 -14.53 -21.21
CA ALA A 53 -6.12 -15.53 -20.55
C ALA A 53 -6.26 -15.17 -19.06
N VAL A 54 -7.49 -15.19 -18.55
CA VAL A 54 -7.80 -14.90 -17.13
C VAL A 54 -8.42 -16.14 -16.52
N GLU A 55 -7.94 -16.56 -15.35
CA GLU A 55 -8.56 -17.66 -14.61
C GLU A 55 -9.95 -17.25 -14.13
N SER A 56 -10.94 -18.12 -14.31
CA SER A 56 -12.32 -17.87 -13.87
C SER A 56 -12.36 -17.49 -12.38
N GLY A 57 -13.04 -16.38 -12.09
CA GLY A 57 -13.18 -15.83 -10.74
C GLY A 57 -11.95 -15.09 -10.20
N ALA A 58 -10.89 -14.89 -10.99
CA ALA A 58 -9.68 -14.18 -10.56
C ALA A 58 -9.97 -12.75 -10.07
N GLY A 59 -10.84 -12.01 -10.75
CA GLY A 59 -11.20 -10.64 -10.40
C GLY A 59 -12.41 -10.50 -9.47
N GLN A 60 -13.03 -11.60 -9.03
CA GLN A 60 -14.34 -11.59 -8.38
C GLN A 60 -14.36 -10.76 -7.08
N LEU A 61 -13.29 -10.83 -6.28
CA LEU A 61 -13.15 -10.07 -5.03
C LEU A 61 -12.79 -8.61 -5.28
N ALA A 62 -12.18 -8.29 -6.43
CA ALA A 62 -11.94 -6.94 -6.91
C ALA A 62 -13.14 -6.35 -7.68
N SER A 63 -14.30 -7.00 -7.64
CA SER A 63 -15.55 -6.59 -8.32
C SER A 63 -15.49 -6.62 -9.86
N PHE A 64 -14.63 -7.47 -10.44
CA PHE A 64 -14.61 -7.77 -11.87
C PHE A 64 -15.08 -9.21 -12.09
N ASP A 65 -16.24 -9.37 -12.72
CA ASP A 65 -16.72 -10.69 -13.12
C ASP A 65 -16.04 -11.17 -14.42
N ASP A 66 -16.16 -12.46 -14.72
CA ASP A 66 -15.56 -13.09 -15.91
C ASP A 66 -16.11 -12.48 -17.21
N LYS A 67 -17.36 -12.02 -17.20
CA LYS A 67 -18.00 -11.37 -18.34
C LYS A 67 -17.32 -10.06 -18.69
N ALA A 68 -16.97 -9.24 -17.71
CA ALA A 68 -16.26 -7.98 -17.92
C ALA A 68 -14.87 -8.21 -18.56
N PHE A 69 -14.16 -9.26 -18.19
CA PHE A 69 -12.89 -9.64 -18.84
C PHE A 69 -13.10 -10.13 -20.28
N THR A 70 -14.13 -10.93 -20.51
CA THR A 70 -14.51 -11.39 -21.86
C THR A 70 -14.86 -10.21 -22.76
N GLU A 71 -15.63 -9.25 -22.27
CA GLU A 71 -16.01 -8.02 -22.98
C GLU A 71 -14.79 -7.13 -23.31
N ALA A 72 -13.76 -7.16 -22.45
CA ALA A 72 -12.48 -6.50 -22.72
C ALA A 72 -11.57 -7.27 -23.70
N GLY A 73 -11.97 -8.47 -24.13
CA GLY A 73 -11.26 -9.29 -25.13
C GLY A 73 -10.29 -10.32 -24.55
N ALA A 74 -10.36 -10.63 -23.25
CA ALA A 74 -9.64 -11.77 -22.68
C ALA A 74 -10.38 -13.09 -22.89
N GLU A 75 -9.63 -14.19 -22.93
CA GLU A 75 -10.14 -15.56 -22.83
C GLU A 75 -10.30 -15.94 -21.36
N ILE A 76 -11.45 -16.49 -20.96
CA ILE A 76 -11.63 -17.07 -19.62
C ILE A 76 -11.24 -18.54 -19.68
N VAL A 77 -10.38 -18.95 -18.75
CA VAL A 77 -9.89 -20.33 -18.64
C VAL A 77 -10.12 -20.88 -17.23
N GLU A 78 -10.26 -22.20 -17.12
CA GLU A 78 -10.48 -22.88 -15.84
C GLU A 78 -9.20 -23.51 -15.28
N GLY A 79 -9.09 -23.50 -13.95
CA GLY A 79 -8.02 -24.17 -13.20
C GLY A 79 -6.62 -23.78 -13.67
N ASN A 80 -5.74 -24.79 -13.80
CA ASN A 80 -4.33 -24.54 -14.07
C ASN A 80 -4.03 -24.21 -15.55
N ALA A 81 -5.03 -24.12 -16.43
CA ALA A 81 -4.82 -23.80 -17.85
C ALA A 81 -4.21 -22.40 -18.05
N VAL A 82 -4.47 -21.46 -17.13
CA VAL A 82 -3.91 -20.09 -17.15
C VAL A 82 -2.37 -20.08 -17.08
N TRP A 83 -1.78 -21.07 -16.40
CA TRP A 83 -0.33 -21.21 -16.23
C TRP A 83 0.39 -21.65 -17.50
N GLN A 84 -0.36 -22.10 -18.52
CA GLN A 84 0.16 -22.46 -19.83
C GLN A 84 0.39 -21.21 -20.70
N SER A 85 0.97 -20.15 -20.13
CA SER A 85 1.17 -18.84 -20.76
C SER A 85 2.65 -18.47 -20.75
N GLU A 86 3.09 -17.73 -21.76
CA GLU A 86 4.48 -17.27 -21.88
C GLU A 86 4.81 -16.20 -20.83
N ILE A 87 3.82 -15.42 -20.43
CA ILE A 87 3.96 -14.43 -19.35
C ILE A 87 2.87 -14.70 -18.30
N ILE A 88 3.24 -14.70 -17.03
CA ILE A 88 2.31 -14.77 -15.89
C ILE A 88 2.41 -13.47 -15.12
N LEU A 89 1.27 -12.77 -14.96
CA LEU A 89 1.18 -11.59 -14.10
C LEU A 89 0.41 -11.98 -12.84
N LYS A 90 1.06 -11.84 -11.69
CA LYS A 90 0.48 -12.08 -10.37
C LYS A 90 0.68 -10.87 -9.48
N VAL A 91 -0.10 -10.82 -8.40
CA VAL A 91 0.10 -9.85 -7.33
C VAL A 91 1.20 -10.38 -6.41
N ASN A 92 0.95 -11.52 -5.75
CA ASN A 92 1.92 -12.13 -4.85
C ASN A 92 2.84 -13.12 -5.58
N ALA A 93 3.91 -13.50 -4.90
CA ALA A 93 4.74 -14.62 -5.31
C ALA A 93 3.87 -15.90 -5.46
N PRO A 94 4.22 -16.81 -6.39
CA PRO A 94 3.56 -18.11 -6.46
C PRO A 94 3.77 -18.90 -5.18
N GLU A 95 2.71 -19.53 -4.70
CA GLU A 95 2.75 -20.52 -3.61
C GLU A 95 3.50 -21.79 -4.04
N ASP A 96 3.88 -22.63 -3.08
CA ASP A 96 4.70 -23.83 -3.33
C ASP A 96 4.03 -24.84 -4.29
N ASP A 97 2.70 -24.88 -4.32
CA ASP A 97 1.92 -25.70 -5.26
C ASP A 97 1.73 -25.03 -6.64
N GLU A 98 1.96 -23.72 -6.75
CA GLU A 98 1.90 -22.95 -7.98
C GLU A 98 3.22 -22.97 -8.75
N ILE A 99 4.37 -23.01 -8.06
CA ILE A 99 5.71 -23.01 -8.70
C ILE A 99 5.87 -24.15 -9.73
N PRO A 100 5.44 -25.40 -9.48
CA PRO A 100 5.54 -26.49 -10.44
C PRO A 100 4.68 -26.28 -11.71
N LEU A 101 3.72 -25.37 -11.70
CA LEU A 101 2.85 -25.06 -12.85
C LEU A 101 3.53 -24.14 -13.87
N LEU A 102 4.60 -23.45 -13.48
CA LEU A 102 5.38 -22.60 -14.38
C LEU A 102 6.19 -23.43 -15.38
N ASN A 103 6.00 -23.16 -16.67
CA ASN A 103 6.75 -23.81 -17.73
C ASN A 103 8.14 -23.18 -17.90
N ALA A 104 9.11 -23.96 -18.36
CA ALA A 104 10.42 -23.44 -18.72
C ALA A 104 10.28 -22.36 -19.82
N GLY A 105 10.97 -21.24 -19.65
CA GLY A 105 10.88 -20.07 -20.53
C GLY A 105 9.77 -19.07 -20.19
N THR A 106 8.85 -19.40 -19.26
CA THR A 106 7.83 -18.44 -18.81
C THR A 106 8.47 -17.22 -18.13
N THR A 107 7.91 -16.04 -18.36
CA THR A 107 8.24 -14.81 -17.64
C THR A 107 7.20 -14.56 -16.55
N LEU A 108 7.62 -14.57 -15.28
CA LEU A 108 6.76 -14.24 -14.14
C LEU A 108 6.99 -12.77 -13.72
N VAL A 109 5.90 -12.02 -13.51
CA VAL A 109 5.92 -10.67 -12.95
C VAL A 109 5.03 -10.64 -11.71
N SER A 110 5.60 -10.37 -10.55
CA SER A 110 4.89 -10.31 -9.25
C SER A 110 5.75 -9.64 -8.18
N PHE A 111 5.22 -9.45 -6.97
CA PHE A 111 6.05 -9.20 -5.80
C PHE A 111 6.77 -10.47 -5.35
N LEU A 112 8.07 -10.38 -5.05
CA LEU A 112 8.89 -11.53 -4.64
C LEU A 112 9.72 -11.30 -3.38
N TRP A 113 10.14 -10.06 -3.10
CA TRP A 113 11.01 -9.74 -1.97
C TRP A 113 12.28 -10.61 -1.96
N PRO A 114 13.14 -10.52 -3.00
CA PRO A 114 14.21 -11.48 -3.25
C PRO A 114 15.24 -11.57 -2.12
N ALA A 115 15.49 -10.46 -1.40
CA ALA A 115 16.41 -10.44 -0.27
C ALA A 115 15.89 -11.21 0.94
N GLN A 116 14.56 -11.39 1.06
CA GLN A 116 13.91 -12.06 2.18
C GLN A 116 13.57 -13.53 1.88
N ASN A 117 13.48 -13.92 0.59
CA ASN A 117 13.00 -15.23 0.18
C ASN A 117 14.01 -16.00 -0.70
N PRO A 118 15.21 -16.34 -0.19
CA PRO A 118 16.21 -17.06 -0.98
C PRO A 118 15.74 -18.45 -1.46
N GLU A 119 14.93 -19.15 -0.65
CA GLU A 119 14.38 -20.46 -1.00
C GLU A 119 13.40 -20.40 -2.17
N LEU A 120 12.54 -19.36 -2.21
CA LEU A 120 11.64 -19.11 -3.33
C LEU A 120 12.43 -18.86 -4.62
N LEU A 121 13.49 -18.05 -4.55
CA LEU A 121 14.35 -17.78 -5.71
C LEU A 121 15.01 -19.05 -6.24
N GLN A 122 15.46 -19.95 -5.35
CA GLN A 122 16.01 -21.23 -5.76
C GLN A 122 14.97 -22.09 -6.48
N LYS A 123 13.78 -22.25 -5.90
CA LYS A 123 12.68 -23.01 -6.52
C LYS A 123 12.29 -22.46 -7.90
N LEU A 124 12.25 -21.13 -8.05
CA LEU A 124 11.97 -20.49 -9.35
C LEU A 124 13.12 -20.69 -10.34
N ALA A 125 14.38 -20.60 -9.91
CA ALA A 125 15.54 -20.84 -10.77
C ALA A 125 15.53 -22.26 -11.35
N GLU A 126 15.15 -23.26 -10.55
CA GLU A 126 15.03 -24.67 -10.98
C GLU A 126 13.95 -24.88 -12.06
N ARG A 127 12.98 -23.96 -12.18
CA ARG A 127 11.95 -23.98 -13.24
C ARG A 127 12.43 -23.39 -14.58
N ASN A 128 13.63 -22.80 -14.64
CA ASN A 128 14.15 -22.14 -15.85
C ASN A 128 13.19 -21.05 -16.37
N VAL A 129 12.69 -20.21 -15.45
CA VAL A 129 11.84 -19.04 -15.75
C VAL A 129 12.64 -17.74 -15.67
N THR A 130 12.15 -16.73 -16.38
CA THR A 130 12.58 -15.34 -16.15
C THR A 130 11.65 -14.71 -15.14
N VAL A 131 12.18 -13.94 -14.17
CA VAL A 131 11.32 -13.31 -13.15
C VAL A 131 11.62 -11.83 -12.99
N MET A 132 10.57 -11.03 -12.92
CA MET A 132 10.62 -9.59 -12.67
C MET A 132 9.91 -9.29 -11.34
N ALA A 133 10.69 -8.90 -10.33
CA ALA A 133 10.19 -8.54 -9.01
C ALA A 133 9.71 -7.07 -8.98
N MET A 134 8.41 -6.86 -8.73
CA MET A 134 7.82 -5.52 -8.69
C MET A 134 8.30 -4.68 -7.50
N ASP A 135 8.73 -5.32 -6.41
CA ASP A 135 9.39 -4.67 -5.26
C ASP A 135 10.83 -4.21 -5.56
N SER A 136 11.41 -4.63 -6.69
CA SER A 136 12.79 -4.30 -7.10
C SER A 136 12.86 -3.22 -8.19
N VAL A 137 11.74 -2.55 -8.51
CA VAL A 137 11.72 -1.42 -9.45
C VAL A 137 12.62 -0.29 -8.89
N PRO A 138 13.64 0.17 -9.64
CA PRO A 138 14.51 1.24 -9.18
C PRO A 138 13.73 2.54 -8.96
N ARG A 139 13.94 3.21 -7.82
CA ARG A 139 13.30 4.49 -7.49
C ARG A 139 13.98 5.67 -8.20
N ILE A 140 13.79 5.73 -9.51
CA ILE A 140 14.30 6.78 -10.41
C ILE A 140 13.17 7.37 -11.23
N SER A 141 13.30 8.62 -11.67
CA SER A 141 12.20 9.38 -12.30
C SER A 141 11.53 8.65 -13.49
N ARG A 142 12.32 7.98 -14.35
CA ARG A 142 11.79 7.25 -15.51
C ARG A 142 10.97 6.00 -15.16
N ALA A 143 11.07 5.50 -13.93
CA ALA A 143 10.43 4.27 -13.47
C ALA A 143 9.23 4.53 -12.54
N GLN A 144 8.89 5.79 -12.27
CA GLN A 144 7.79 6.15 -11.34
C GLN A 144 6.45 5.55 -11.73
N SER A 145 6.13 5.44 -13.03
CA SER A 145 4.89 4.84 -13.51
C SER A 145 4.81 3.32 -13.31
N LEU A 146 5.93 2.68 -12.96
CA LEU A 146 6.05 1.23 -12.75
C LEU A 146 6.16 0.90 -11.24
N ASP A 147 6.27 1.91 -10.37
CA ASP A 147 6.47 1.72 -8.95
C ASP A 147 5.18 1.23 -8.26
N ALA A 148 5.06 -0.09 -8.17
CA ALA A 148 3.95 -0.75 -7.51
C ALA A 148 3.95 -0.51 -5.98
N LEU A 149 5.11 -0.34 -5.35
CA LEU A 149 5.19 -0.05 -3.91
C LEU A 149 4.59 1.31 -3.58
N SER A 150 4.93 2.33 -4.38
CA SER A 150 4.33 3.67 -4.24
C SER A 150 2.82 3.62 -4.47
N SER A 151 2.35 2.88 -5.49
CA SER A 151 0.92 2.72 -5.75
C SER A 151 0.19 2.08 -4.57
N MET A 152 0.72 1.01 -4.00
CA MET A 152 0.11 0.34 -2.83
C MET A 152 0.19 1.20 -1.58
N ALA A 153 1.31 1.89 -1.34
CA ALA A 153 1.47 2.79 -0.21
C ALA A 153 0.46 3.95 -0.24
N ASN A 154 0.16 4.50 -1.43
CA ASN A 154 -0.84 5.54 -1.59
C ASN A 154 -2.24 5.06 -1.18
N ILE A 155 -2.64 3.87 -1.66
CA ILE A 155 -3.90 3.22 -1.28
C ILE A 155 -3.94 2.97 0.24
N ALA A 156 -2.85 2.45 0.82
CA ALA A 156 -2.73 2.19 2.25
C ALA A 156 -3.01 3.43 3.09
N GLY A 157 -2.37 4.55 2.73
CA GLY A 157 -2.51 5.81 3.47
C GLY A 157 -3.92 6.40 3.42
N TYR A 158 -4.54 6.42 2.23
CA TYR A 158 -5.94 6.83 2.09
C TYR A 158 -6.85 5.94 2.94
N ARG A 159 -6.68 4.63 2.80
CA ARG A 159 -7.57 3.65 3.43
C ARG A 159 -7.35 3.58 4.95
N ALA A 160 -6.16 3.89 5.46
CA ALA A 160 -5.91 4.05 6.89
C ALA A 160 -6.84 5.08 7.54
N ILE A 161 -7.10 6.20 6.85
CA ILE A 161 -8.01 7.23 7.35
C ILE A 161 -9.47 6.78 7.29
N VAL A 162 -9.84 5.99 6.27
CA VAL A 162 -11.18 5.40 6.20
C VAL A 162 -11.41 4.43 7.37
N GLU A 163 -10.43 3.57 7.69
CA GLU A 163 -10.50 2.70 8.87
C GLU A 163 -10.56 3.51 10.17
N ALA A 164 -9.74 4.55 10.27
CA ALA A 164 -9.77 5.42 11.44
C ALA A 164 -11.16 6.06 11.60
N ALA A 165 -11.78 6.56 10.51
CA ALA A 165 -13.13 7.12 10.54
C ALA A 165 -14.22 6.08 10.81
N HIS A 166 -14.04 4.83 10.38
CA HIS A 166 -14.94 3.74 10.69
C HIS A 166 -14.95 3.41 12.19
N GLU A 167 -13.77 3.34 12.81
CA GLU A 167 -13.63 3.01 14.24
C GLU A 167 -13.85 4.21 15.18
N PHE A 168 -13.66 5.43 14.69
CA PHE A 168 -13.72 6.64 15.51
C PHE A 168 -15.17 7.06 15.80
N GLY A 169 -15.57 7.00 17.06
CA GLY A 169 -16.94 7.32 17.51
C GLY A 169 -17.33 8.81 17.51
N ARG A 170 -16.55 9.68 16.86
CA ARG A 170 -16.82 11.14 16.78
C ARG A 170 -16.62 11.63 15.34
N PHE A 171 -17.08 12.85 15.07
CA PHE A 171 -16.87 13.46 13.76
C PHE A 171 -15.41 13.84 13.52
N PHE A 172 -14.90 13.56 12.32
CA PHE A 172 -13.67 14.17 11.82
C PHE A 172 -13.85 15.66 11.58
N THR A 173 -14.93 16.02 10.89
CA THR A 173 -15.21 17.40 10.47
C THR A 173 -15.75 18.22 11.63
N GLY A 174 -15.12 19.37 11.89
CA GLY A 174 -15.66 20.37 12.79
C GLY A 174 -16.93 21.00 12.21
N GLN A 175 -17.99 21.11 13.01
CA GLN A 175 -19.28 21.64 12.56
C GLN A 175 -20.04 22.34 13.68
N ILE A 176 -20.88 23.30 13.30
CA ILE A 176 -21.82 23.97 14.21
C ILE A 176 -23.20 23.39 13.93
N THR A 177 -23.81 22.78 14.95
CA THR A 177 -25.15 22.20 14.88
C THR A 177 -26.09 22.97 15.81
N ALA A 178 -27.40 22.70 15.72
CA ALA A 178 -28.37 23.24 16.67
C ALA A 178 -28.08 22.82 18.14
N ALA A 179 -27.40 21.69 18.35
CA ALA A 179 -27.03 21.18 19.67
C ALA A 179 -25.67 21.69 20.18
N GLY A 180 -24.98 22.54 19.41
CA GLY A 180 -23.69 23.13 19.78
C GLY A 180 -22.60 22.93 18.74
N LYS A 181 -21.40 23.43 19.07
CA LYS A 181 -20.20 23.36 18.24
C LYS A 181 -19.42 22.08 18.53
N VAL A 182 -19.16 21.29 17.50
CA VAL A 182 -18.26 20.13 17.56
C VAL A 182 -16.91 20.52 16.98
N PRO A 183 -15.79 20.41 17.73
CA PRO A 183 -14.46 20.66 17.18
C PRO A 183 -14.05 19.56 16.19
N PRO A 184 -13.19 19.88 15.21
CA PRO A 184 -12.62 18.86 14.33
C PRO A 184 -11.73 17.88 15.10
N ALA A 185 -11.61 16.66 14.59
CA ALA A 185 -10.64 15.68 15.09
C ALA A 185 -9.21 16.17 14.85
N LYS A 186 -8.30 15.77 15.73
CA LYS A 186 -6.86 16.00 15.58
C LYS A 186 -6.17 14.70 15.16
N VAL A 187 -5.43 14.74 14.05
CA VAL A 187 -4.74 13.59 13.46
C VAL A 187 -3.23 13.85 13.46
N MET A 188 -2.46 12.93 14.02
CA MET A 188 -0.99 12.90 13.86
C MET A 188 -0.59 11.80 12.88
N VAL A 189 0.29 12.12 11.94
CA VAL A 189 0.88 11.14 11.00
C VAL A 189 2.39 11.06 11.24
N ILE A 190 2.90 9.87 11.55
CA ILE A 190 4.32 9.62 11.79
C ILE A 190 4.91 8.90 10.57
N GLY A 191 5.78 9.61 9.86
CA GLY A 191 6.31 9.27 8.54
C GLY A 191 5.53 9.99 7.43
N ALA A 192 6.23 10.76 6.59
CA ALA A 192 5.70 11.51 5.46
C ALA A 192 6.23 10.95 4.12
N GLY A 193 6.31 9.62 4.03
CA GLY A 193 6.43 8.92 2.75
C GLY A 193 5.11 8.93 1.97
N VAL A 194 5.02 8.12 0.91
CA VAL A 194 3.82 8.07 0.05
C VAL A 194 2.54 7.73 0.84
N ALA A 195 2.60 6.77 1.77
CA ALA A 195 1.47 6.42 2.62
C ALA A 195 1.11 7.56 3.60
N GLY A 196 2.11 8.17 4.24
CA GLY A 196 1.92 9.29 5.14
C GLY A 196 1.24 10.48 4.46
N LEU A 197 1.74 10.89 3.29
CA LEU A 197 1.15 11.98 2.51
C LEU A 197 -0.29 11.66 2.06
N ALA A 198 -0.57 10.42 1.66
CA ALA A 198 -1.94 10.00 1.34
C ALA A 198 -2.88 10.08 2.57
N ALA A 199 -2.40 9.67 3.75
CA ALA A 199 -3.15 9.81 5.00
C ALA A 199 -3.37 11.28 5.38
N ILE A 200 -2.35 12.14 5.22
CA ILE A 200 -2.47 13.59 5.45
C ILE A 200 -3.57 14.19 4.55
N GLY A 201 -3.52 13.89 3.25
CA GLY A 201 -4.50 14.38 2.29
C GLY A 201 -5.92 13.93 2.60
N ALA A 202 -6.10 12.63 2.90
CA ALA A 202 -7.39 12.07 3.27
C ALA A 202 -7.94 12.70 4.56
N ALA A 203 -7.13 12.79 5.63
CA ALA A 203 -7.54 13.38 6.90
C ALA A 203 -7.90 14.87 6.76
N ASN A 204 -7.09 15.63 6.02
CA ASN A 204 -7.37 17.04 5.75
C ASN A 204 -8.67 17.21 4.97
N SER A 205 -8.91 16.38 3.95
CA SER A 205 -10.16 16.42 3.17
C SER A 205 -11.41 16.14 4.02
N LEU A 206 -11.28 15.38 5.11
CA LEU A 206 -12.36 15.15 6.08
C LEU A 206 -12.52 16.29 7.10
N GLY A 207 -11.73 17.35 6.99
CA GLY A 207 -11.80 18.54 7.85
C GLY A 207 -11.10 18.39 9.20
N ALA A 208 -10.20 17.40 9.34
CA ALA A 208 -9.39 17.25 10.55
C ALA A 208 -8.27 18.29 10.63
N ILE A 209 -7.81 18.56 11.85
CA ILE A 209 -6.54 19.27 12.08
C ILE A 209 -5.43 18.22 11.98
N VAL A 210 -4.60 18.33 10.94
CA VAL A 210 -3.56 17.34 10.66
C VAL A 210 -2.19 17.87 11.06
N ARG A 211 -1.42 17.03 11.74
CA ARG A 211 -0.03 17.24 12.11
C ARG A 211 0.78 16.07 11.60
N ALA A 212 2.00 16.31 11.15
CA ALA A 212 2.86 15.25 10.68
C ALA A 212 4.30 15.44 11.12
N PHE A 213 4.98 14.32 11.34
CA PHE A 213 6.40 14.27 11.65
C PHE A 213 7.11 13.33 10.67
N ASP A 214 8.27 13.73 10.17
CA ASP A 214 9.21 12.88 9.45
C ASP A 214 10.62 13.34 9.81
N THR A 215 11.56 12.40 9.90
CA THR A 215 12.96 12.70 10.19
C THR A 215 13.64 13.51 9.08
N ARG A 216 13.11 13.47 7.85
CA ARG A 216 13.67 14.12 6.67
C ARG A 216 13.15 15.55 6.56
N PRO A 217 13.99 16.59 6.64
CA PRO A 217 13.53 17.97 6.54
C PRO A 217 12.98 18.33 5.14
N GLU A 218 13.42 17.64 4.08
CA GLU A 218 13.02 17.91 2.70
C GLU A 218 11.52 17.68 2.41
N VAL A 219 10.82 16.93 3.26
CA VAL A 219 9.36 16.69 3.10
C VAL A 219 8.49 17.76 3.75
N LYS A 220 9.08 18.70 4.51
CA LYS A 220 8.35 19.77 5.22
C LYS A 220 7.46 20.58 4.30
N GLU A 221 7.98 21.04 3.17
CA GLU A 221 7.21 21.83 2.21
C GLU A 221 6.04 21.02 1.61
N GLN A 222 6.24 19.72 1.39
CA GLN A 222 5.19 18.83 0.89
C GLN A 222 4.06 18.70 1.92
N VAL A 223 4.39 18.42 3.18
CA VAL A 223 3.41 18.33 4.29
C VAL A 223 2.62 19.62 4.43
N GLN A 224 3.30 20.77 4.43
CA GLN A 224 2.66 22.08 4.56
C GLN A 224 1.76 22.41 3.37
N SER A 225 2.17 22.04 2.14
CA SER A 225 1.35 22.24 0.94
C SER A 225 0.03 21.46 0.97
N MET A 226 -0.02 20.37 1.75
CA MET A 226 -1.23 19.58 2.00
C MET A 226 -2.04 20.08 3.21
N GLY A 227 -1.68 21.23 3.77
CA GLY A 227 -2.39 21.88 4.88
C GLY A 227 -2.18 21.26 6.25
N ALA A 228 -1.13 20.46 6.43
CA ALA A 228 -0.75 19.90 7.72
C ALA A 228 0.37 20.71 8.40
N GLU A 229 0.36 20.72 9.73
CA GLU A 229 1.44 21.24 10.54
C GLU A 229 2.62 20.25 10.54
N PHE A 230 3.80 20.69 10.13
CA PHE A 230 5.02 19.88 10.24
C PHE A 230 5.61 20.05 11.64
N LEU A 231 5.65 18.96 12.40
CA LEU A 231 6.20 18.92 13.75
C LEU A 231 7.73 18.91 13.66
N GLU A 232 8.38 19.81 14.39
CA GLU A 232 9.84 19.93 14.42
C GLU A 232 10.38 19.52 15.78
N LEU A 233 11.55 18.90 15.77
CA LEU A 233 12.37 18.73 16.96
C LEU A 233 13.39 19.86 17.00
N ASP A 234 13.57 20.47 18.17
CA ASP A 234 14.54 21.54 18.36
C ASP A 234 15.96 20.95 18.50
N PHE A 235 16.46 20.33 17.41
CA PHE A 235 17.72 19.60 17.35
C PHE A 235 18.46 19.89 16.04
N LYS A 236 19.72 20.33 16.14
CA LYS A 236 20.60 20.58 14.99
C LYS A 236 21.44 19.33 14.67
N GLU A 237 20.84 18.31 14.09
CA GLU A 237 21.57 17.24 13.40
C GLU A 237 21.06 17.12 11.96
N GLU A 238 21.97 17.05 10.99
CA GLU A 238 21.62 16.82 9.58
C GLU A 238 21.22 15.36 9.39
N ALA A 239 19.91 15.08 9.41
CA ALA A 239 19.34 13.82 8.98
C ALA A 239 19.46 13.69 7.44
N GLY A 240 20.64 13.30 6.95
CA GLY A 240 20.86 13.10 5.52
C GLY A 240 20.32 11.75 5.02
N SER A 241 19.50 11.78 3.96
CA SER A 241 19.05 10.59 3.22
C SER A 241 20.10 10.18 2.17
N GLY A 242 20.56 8.92 2.21
CA GLY A 242 21.53 8.40 1.22
C GLY A 242 20.86 7.79 -0.03
N ASP A 243 19.60 7.39 0.10
CA ASP A 243 18.84 6.60 -0.88
C ASP A 243 17.30 6.79 -0.76
N GLY A 244 16.86 7.83 -0.04
CA GLY A 244 15.45 8.09 0.25
C GLY A 244 14.90 7.42 1.52
N TYR A 245 15.68 6.57 2.21
CA TYR A 245 15.36 6.06 3.54
C TYR A 245 16.06 6.85 4.65
N ALA A 246 15.45 6.86 5.84
CA ALA A 246 16.00 7.53 7.03
C ALA A 246 17.20 6.75 7.61
N LYS A 247 18.23 7.46 8.05
CA LYS A 247 19.36 6.90 8.81
C LYS A 247 18.98 6.68 10.27
N VAL A 248 19.70 5.79 10.96
CA VAL A 248 19.59 5.63 12.42
C VAL A 248 20.06 6.92 13.08
N MET A 249 19.20 7.53 13.90
CA MET A 249 19.44 8.81 14.55
C MET A 249 20.15 8.64 15.90
N SER A 250 20.69 9.72 16.45
CA SER A 250 21.36 9.72 17.77
C SER A 250 20.37 9.39 18.90
N GLU A 251 20.86 8.87 20.03
CA GLU A 251 20.02 8.60 21.21
C GLU A 251 19.29 9.86 21.70
N ALA A 252 19.94 11.03 21.58
CA ALA A 252 19.35 12.31 21.96
C ALA A 252 18.20 12.70 21.03
N PHE A 253 18.33 12.47 19.72
CA PHE A 253 17.25 12.66 18.76
C PHE A 253 16.07 11.73 19.04
N ILE A 254 16.32 10.43 19.25
CA ILE A 254 15.28 9.44 19.55
C ILE A 254 14.54 9.84 20.83
N LYS A 255 15.27 10.28 21.87
CA LYS A 255 14.64 10.75 23.09
C LYS A 255 13.70 11.95 22.84
N ALA A 256 14.15 12.95 22.09
CA ALA A 256 13.34 14.12 21.77
C ALA A 256 12.12 13.75 20.89
N GLU A 257 12.31 12.84 19.93
CA GLU A 257 11.25 12.27 19.10
C GLU A 257 10.16 11.59 19.94
N MET A 258 10.57 10.75 20.89
CA MET A 258 9.63 10.09 21.80
C MET A 258 8.93 11.07 22.75
N GLU A 259 9.61 12.11 23.22
CA GLU A 259 9.00 13.18 24.03
C GLU A 259 7.94 13.97 23.23
N LEU A 260 8.22 14.27 21.95
CA LEU A 260 7.26 14.87 21.03
C LEU A 260 6.03 13.99 20.84
N PHE A 261 6.20 12.70 20.58
CA PHE A 261 5.08 11.77 20.39
C PHE A 261 4.25 11.59 21.67
N ALA A 262 4.89 11.52 22.83
CA ALA A 262 4.18 11.47 24.12
C ALA A 262 3.36 12.75 24.38
N ALA A 263 3.88 13.92 23.97
CA ALA A 263 3.14 15.18 24.10
C ALA A 263 1.93 15.21 23.14
N GLN A 264 2.12 14.80 21.89
CA GLN A 264 1.05 14.76 20.89
C GLN A 264 -0.05 13.74 21.25
N ALA A 265 0.32 12.54 21.71
CA ALA A 265 -0.62 11.47 22.07
C ALA A 265 -1.70 11.92 23.07
N LYS A 266 -1.35 12.81 24.01
CA LYS A 266 -2.30 13.34 25.00
C LYS A 266 -3.42 14.20 24.41
N GLU A 267 -3.18 14.81 23.25
CA GLU A 267 -4.10 15.78 22.68
C GLU A 267 -4.74 15.36 21.36
N VAL A 268 -4.08 14.52 20.56
CA VAL A 268 -4.62 14.04 19.29
C VAL A 268 -5.64 12.93 19.51
N ASP A 269 -6.58 12.81 18.57
CA ASP A 269 -7.61 11.80 18.63
C ASP A 269 -7.21 10.58 17.78
N ILE A 270 -6.37 10.78 16.75
CA ILE A 270 -5.98 9.73 15.81
C ILE A 270 -4.48 9.79 15.53
N ILE A 271 -3.81 8.64 15.52
CA ILE A 271 -2.41 8.51 15.10
C ILE A 271 -2.33 7.51 13.93
N VAL A 272 -1.63 7.88 12.86
CA VAL A 272 -1.28 6.97 11.76
C VAL A 272 0.24 6.83 11.73
N THR A 273 0.76 5.60 11.85
CA THR A 273 2.21 5.34 11.80
C THR A 273 2.58 4.61 10.52
N THR A 274 3.63 5.08 9.83
CA THR A 274 4.04 4.54 8.53
C THR A 274 5.55 4.27 8.44
N ALA A 275 6.25 4.22 9.58
CA ALA A 275 7.70 4.08 9.61
C ALA A 275 8.08 2.60 9.37
N LEU A 276 8.48 2.29 8.13
CA LEU A 276 8.79 0.93 7.70
C LEU A 276 10.01 0.90 6.78
N ILE A 277 10.97 0.04 7.10
CA ILE A 277 12.12 -0.28 6.24
C ILE A 277 12.01 -1.75 5.83
N PRO A 278 11.92 -2.07 4.52
CA PRO A 278 11.86 -3.46 4.06
C PRO A 278 12.97 -4.34 4.63
N GLY A 279 12.62 -5.52 5.11
CA GLY A 279 13.56 -6.49 5.69
C GLY A 279 14.06 -6.18 7.11
N LYS A 280 13.62 -5.07 7.73
CA LYS A 280 13.93 -4.75 9.14
C LYS A 280 12.66 -4.76 9.99
N PRO A 281 12.78 -5.07 11.29
CA PRO A 281 11.70 -4.81 12.25
C PRO A 281 11.29 -3.34 12.21
N ALA A 282 9.99 -3.08 12.33
CA ALA A 282 9.47 -1.74 12.49
C ALA A 282 9.99 -1.12 13.80
N PRO A 283 10.41 0.16 13.81
CA PRO A 283 10.83 0.82 15.05
C PRO A 283 9.60 1.07 15.95
N THR A 284 9.75 0.85 17.25
CA THR A 284 8.74 1.21 18.24
C THR A 284 8.76 2.73 18.47
N LEU A 285 7.69 3.42 18.06
CA LEU A 285 7.55 4.88 18.14
C LEU A 285 6.41 5.30 19.07
N ILE A 286 5.43 4.43 19.31
CA ILE A 286 4.32 4.67 20.22
C ILE A 286 4.35 3.60 21.33
N THR A 287 4.73 4.01 22.54
CA THR A 287 4.80 3.09 23.69
C THR A 287 3.43 2.88 24.33
N ARG A 288 3.30 1.85 25.16
CA ARG A 288 2.09 1.58 25.96
C ARG A 288 1.68 2.80 26.78
N GLU A 289 2.63 3.48 27.41
CA GLU A 289 2.36 4.67 28.23
C GLU A 289 1.81 5.82 27.40
N MET A 290 2.28 5.98 26.15
CA MET A 290 1.75 6.99 25.25
C MET A 290 0.30 6.68 24.88
N VAL A 291 -0.01 5.43 24.51
CA VAL A 291 -1.38 4.99 24.21
C VAL A 291 -2.29 5.14 25.42
N ASP A 292 -1.84 4.70 26.59
CA ASP A 292 -2.57 4.80 27.86
C ASP A 292 -2.87 6.26 28.25
N SER A 293 -2.09 7.23 27.74
CA SER A 293 -2.31 8.66 27.96
C SER A 293 -3.28 9.32 26.96
N MET A 294 -3.68 8.60 25.90
CA MET A 294 -4.63 9.10 24.91
C MET A 294 -6.04 9.19 25.48
N LYS A 295 -6.89 9.99 24.84
CA LYS A 295 -8.31 10.09 25.18
C LYS A 295 -9.02 8.76 24.88
N SER A 296 -10.03 8.44 25.69
CA SER A 296 -10.93 7.32 25.38
C SER A 296 -11.65 7.55 24.04
N GLY A 297 -11.67 6.51 23.21
CA GLY A 297 -12.18 6.54 21.84
C GLY A 297 -11.19 7.02 20.79
N SER A 298 -9.94 7.35 21.15
CA SER A 298 -8.88 7.61 20.17
C SER A 298 -8.52 6.35 19.36
N VAL A 299 -7.99 6.54 18.15
CA VAL A 299 -7.65 5.45 17.23
C VAL A 299 -6.18 5.53 16.82
N ILE A 300 -5.50 4.38 16.77
CA ILE A 300 -4.16 4.26 16.16
C ILE A 300 -4.26 3.30 14.98
N VAL A 301 -3.80 3.74 13.81
CA VAL A 301 -3.68 2.90 12.62
C VAL A 301 -2.20 2.68 12.30
N ASP A 302 -1.74 1.46 12.52
CA ASP A 302 -0.33 1.09 12.37
C ASP A 302 -0.06 0.39 11.04
N LEU A 303 0.45 1.15 10.05
CA LEU A 303 0.76 0.62 8.72
C LEU A 303 2.07 -0.18 8.68
N ALA A 304 2.81 -0.25 9.78
CA ALA A 304 4.02 -1.04 9.91
C ALA A 304 3.79 -2.41 10.59
N ALA A 305 2.53 -2.77 10.88
CA ALA A 305 2.15 -3.99 11.61
C ALA A 305 2.75 -5.28 11.02
N GLN A 306 2.91 -5.36 9.70
CA GLN A 306 3.49 -6.53 9.02
C GLN A 306 4.95 -6.84 9.43
N ASN A 307 5.69 -5.85 9.94
CA ASN A 307 7.06 -6.02 10.44
C ASN A 307 7.17 -5.80 11.95
N GLY A 308 6.10 -6.04 12.70
CA GLY A 308 6.04 -5.91 14.16
C GLY A 308 5.29 -4.69 14.67
N GLY A 309 5.09 -3.66 13.84
CA GLY A 309 4.35 -2.45 14.20
C GLY A 309 5.19 -1.35 14.84
N ASN A 310 4.76 -0.11 14.67
CA ASN A 310 5.32 1.05 15.38
C ASN A 310 4.71 1.27 16.76
N CYS A 311 3.59 0.63 17.08
CA CYS A 311 2.92 0.73 18.38
C CYS A 311 3.07 -0.57 19.19
N GLU A 312 3.43 -0.46 20.47
CA GLU A 312 3.63 -1.62 21.36
C GLU A 312 2.36 -2.44 21.66
N TYR A 313 1.19 -1.85 21.43
CA TYR A 313 -0.09 -2.55 21.52
C TYR A 313 -0.52 -3.24 20.22
N THR A 314 0.23 -3.04 19.13
CA THR A 314 -0.10 -3.62 17.82
C THR A 314 -0.05 -5.14 17.90
N VAL A 315 -1.15 -5.76 17.47
CA VAL A 315 -1.24 -7.19 17.16
C VAL A 315 -1.60 -7.29 15.69
N ALA A 316 -0.66 -7.77 14.87
CA ALA A 316 -0.82 -7.79 13.42
C ALA A 316 -2.11 -8.52 13.00
N GLY A 317 -2.89 -7.87 12.13
CA GLY A 317 -4.16 -8.40 11.62
C GLY A 317 -5.33 -8.39 12.63
N GLN A 318 -5.20 -7.72 13.78
CA GLN A 318 -6.25 -7.63 14.81
C GLN A 318 -6.43 -6.20 15.32
N VAL A 319 -7.65 -5.85 15.74
CA VAL A 319 -7.82 -4.69 16.64
C VAL A 319 -7.69 -5.16 18.06
N ASN A 320 -6.83 -4.47 18.80
CA ASN A 320 -6.76 -4.61 20.23
C ASN A 320 -7.75 -3.65 20.90
N HIS A 321 -8.78 -4.19 21.56
CA HIS A 321 -9.82 -3.42 22.26
C HIS A 321 -9.61 -3.35 23.77
N ASP A 322 -8.44 -3.73 24.31
CA ASP A 322 -8.22 -3.77 25.76
C ASP A 322 -8.14 -2.37 26.39
N ARG A 323 -9.30 -1.79 26.68
CA ARG A 323 -9.77 -1.41 28.03
C ARG A 323 -11.28 -1.16 28.04
N GLN A 324 -11.89 -1.65 29.10
CA GLN A 324 -13.29 -1.47 29.49
C GLN A 324 -13.77 -0.01 29.36
N TRP A 325 -14.53 0.28 28.31
CA TRP A 325 -15.58 1.29 28.34
C TRP A 325 -16.87 0.61 27.93
N ARG A 326 -17.58 0.10 28.94
CA ARG A 326 -18.93 -0.45 28.75
C ARG A 326 -19.92 0.68 28.47
N GLU A 327 -20.87 0.34 27.61
CA GLU A 327 -22.10 1.06 27.22
C GLU A 327 -22.00 2.05 26.06
N GLY A 328 -21.98 1.50 24.83
CA GLY A 328 -22.38 2.24 23.64
C GLY A 328 -21.77 1.75 22.33
N TYR A 329 -22.29 0.63 21.81
CA TYR A 329 -22.12 0.11 20.44
C TYR A 329 -20.72 -0.38 19.98
N ARG A 330 -20.74 -1.44 19.15
CA ARG A 330 -19.69 -2.42 18.83
C ARG A 330 -19.12 -2.22 17.41
N LEU A 331 -18.00 -2.94 17.13
CA LEU A 331 -17.28 -3.23 15.85
C LEU A 331 -16.09 -2.29 15.51
N HIS A 332 -14.87 -2.66 15.03
CA HIS A 332 -13.88 -3.79 15.04
C HIS A 332 -13.18 -3.87 13.64
N ARG A 333 -11.88 -3.49 13.41
CA ARG A 333 -10.87 -4.10 12.46
C ARG A 333 -9.45 -3.42 12.36
N SER A 334 -8.38 -4.23 12.25
CA SER A 334 -6.99 -3.80 11.92
C SER A 334 -6.31 -4.85 11.02
N ALA A 335 -5.36 -4.39 10.24
CA ALA A 335 -5.22 -4.73 8.84
C ALA A 335 -3.81 -5.34 8.57
N GLY A 336 -3.72 -6.55 7.98
CA GLY A 336 -2.46 -7.19 7.56
C GLY A 336 -2.24 -7.21 6.03
N SER A 337 -1.13 -6.62 5.56
CA SER A 337 -0.69 -6.35 4.15
C SER A 337 -1.28 -5.09 3.46
N SER A 338 -0.45 -4.10 3.14
CA SER A 338 -0.81 -2.69 2.90
C SER A 338 -1.74 -2.34 1.70
N ALA A 339 -2.46 -3.29 1.10
CA ALA A 339 -3.61 -3.01 0.25
C ALA A 339 -4.79 -3.97 0.50
N ASP A 340 -4.55 -5.27 0.74
CA ASP A 340 -5.63 -6.26 1.01
C ASP A 340 -6.05 -6.38 2.45
N ALA A 341 -5.17 -6.00 3.38
CA ALA A 341 -5.47 -5.87 4.79
C ALA A 341 -6.81 -5.20 5.09
N ILE A 342 -7.24 -4.33 4.19
CA ILE A 342 -8.26 -3.35 4.43
C ILE A 342 -9.54 -3.57 3.61
N LEU A 343 -9.59 -4.61 2.77
CA LEU A 343 -10.72 -4.89 1.88
C LEU A 343 -11.68 -6.05 2.27
N PRO A 344 -11.38 -7.01 3.18
CA PRO A 344 -12.36 -8.06 3.47
C PRO A 344 -13.29 -7.66 4.63
N ALA A 345 -14.07 -6.58 4.49
CA ALA A 345 -15.06 -6.17 5.51
C ALA A 345 -16.47 -5.81 4.98
N LEU A 346 -16.75 -5.97 3.68
CA LEU A 346 -18.08 -5.66 3.11
C LEU A 346 -18.97 -6.86 2.83
N ARG A 347 -18.58 -8.06 3.24
CA ARG A 347 -19.39 -9.28 3.06
C ARG A 347 -19.31 -10.15 4.30
N HIS A 348 -20.04 -9.77 5.34
CA HIS A 348 -20.88 -10.64 6.18
C HIS A 348 -21.64 -9.81 7.21
#